data_AF-A0A520DWP6-F1
#
_entry.id   AF-A0A520DWP6-F1
#
_cell.length_a   1.000
_cell.length_b   1.000
_cell.length_c   1.000
_cell.angle_alpha   90.00
_cell.angle_beta   90.00
_cell.angle_gamma   90.00
#
_symmetry.space_group_name_H-M   'P 1'
#
loop_
_entity.id
_entity.type
_entity.pdbx_description
1 polymer ?
#
loop_
_entity_poly.entity_id
_entity_poly.type
_entity_poly.pdbx_seq_one_letter_code
_entity_poly.pdbx_strand_id
1 'polypeptide(L)'
;MSKKLLAFLALWISIAFTSANAQQNATKISGQLKDSKNQPIEYATVSVFKAADSALVKTTFSETDGKFSIEQLPYGKYQLRIGAMGYQNFRSTVFELTVDNQNLDLSIITLTSTSNTLKEVNIASAKSFIERKIDRTVVNVDALISNAGTTALDVLSKSPGVNVDQNGAITLKGKNGVNVFIDDKPAYLSGADLENYLRSLPSSALDQIEIMTNPPAKYDAAGNAGVINIKTKKSKVKGFNAGINASLNQGQLSRSNNSFNFNYRNNKINVFGNLSYNLNNSFTDLDLNRKYKNPDGSAKSFFNQNSYFRRQGHTFNLKTGLDYYQSEQTTWGIVLSGMNRFSSQVNNNTSNLYNPSMVPDSIIVARNEDDIHFKNGGVNLNMRHKFDKQGREITFDADYITYRNQTDQTYYNYSYFADRTLKYQDILSGDLPSNIDIYAVKSDYTHPLGEEWKLETGLKSSYT
;
A
#
# COMPACT_ATOMS: atom_id res chain seq x y z
N MET A 1 16.00 42.69 -26.61
CA MET A 1 15.56 41.42 -25.99
C MET A 1 16.79 40.55 -25.80
N SER A 2 17.15 40.17 -24.56
CA SER A 2 18.45 39.53 -24.29
C SER A 2 18.50 38.12 -24.87
N LYS A 3 19.68 37.67 -25.33
CA LYS A 3 19.88 36.29 -25.86
C LYS A 3 19.48 35.20 -24.86
N LYS A 4 19.44 35.52 -23.55
CA LYS A 4 18.96 34.62 -22.48
C LYS A 4 17.44 34.46 -22.48
N LEU A 5 16.68 35.48 -22.89
CA LEU A 5 15.22 35.43 -22.97
C LEU A 5 14.74 34.60 -24.18
N LEU A 6 15.48 34.67 -25.30
CA LEU A 6 15.24 33.84 -26.50
C LEU A 6 15.59 32.37 -26.27
N ALA A 7 16.64 32.07 -25.49
CA ALA A 7 16.96 30.70 -25.07
C ALA A 7 15.89 30.13 -24.12
N PHE A 8 15.33 30.94 -23.23
CA PHE A 8 14.23 30.53 -22.33
C PHE A 8 12.92 30.27 -23.10
N LEU A 9 12.61 31.09 -24.13
CA LEU A 9 11.45 30.86 -24.99
C LEU A 9 11.62 29.63 -25.90
N ALA A 10 12.84 29.39 -26.42
CA ALA A 10 13.14 28.22 -27.25
C ALA A 10 13.07 26.90 -26.45
N LEU A 11 13.44 26.93 -25.16
CA LEU A 11 13.27 25.79 -24.24
C LEU A 11 11.80 25.55 -23.86
N TRP A 12 10.95 26.58 -23.87
CA TRP A 12 9.51 26.45 -23.61
C TRP A 12 8.71 25.95 -24.83
N ILE A 13 9.10 26.34 -26.03
CA ILE A 13 8.41 25.93 -27.28
C ILE A 13 8.74 24.48 -27.66
N SER A 14 9.83 23.90 -27.17
CA SER A 14 10.17 22.49 -27.40
C SER A 14 9.54 21.51 -26.39
N ILE A 15 8.81 22.01 -25.38
CA ILE A 15 8.08 21.18 -24.39
C ILE A 15 6.58 21.11 -24.70
N ALA A 16 6.05 22.01 -25.53
CA ALA A 16 4.66 22.00 -25.93
C ALA A 16 4.49 21.18 -27.21
N PHE A 17 4.41 19.85 -27.13
CA PHE A 17 3.68 18.96 -28.08
C PHE A 17 3.95 17.48 -27.76
N THR A 18 3.53 16.98 -26.59
CA THR A 18 3.25 15.55 -26.39
C THR A 18 2.15 15.35 -25.35
N SER A 19 0.91 15.66 -25.73
CA SER A 19 -0.27 15.18 -25.00
C SER A 19 -0.57 13.77 -25.49
N ALA A 20 0.11 12.77 -24.92
CA ALA A 20 -0.29 11.38 -25.08
C ALA A 20 -1.46 11.11 -24.13
N ASN A 21 -2.61 10.76 -24.70
CA ASN A 21 -3.78 10.29 -23.94
C ASN A 21 -3.39 9.03 -23.16
N ALA A 22 -3.25 9.14 -21.84
CA ALA A 22 -3.16 7.98 -20.96
C ALA A 22 -4.57 7.45 -20.72
N GLN A 23 -5.06 6.61 -21.64
CA GLN A 23 -6.19 5.73 -21.34
C GLN A 23 -5.83 4.81 -20.18
N GLN A 24 -6.82 4.49 -19.36
CA GLN A 24 -6.67 3.55 -18.27
C GLN A 24 -6.48 2.16 -18.86
N ASN A 25 -5.25 1.65 -18.78
CA ASN A 25 -4.88 0.42 -19.45
C ASN A 25 -5.40 -0.80 -18.69
N ALA A 26 -6.46 -1.40 -19.21
CA ALA A 26 -6.86 -2.75 -18.86
C ALA A 26 -5.93 -3.79 -19.52
N THR A 27 -4.60 -3.59 -19.42
CA THR A 27 -3.66 -4.56 -19.99
C THR A 27 -3.48 -5.75 -19.06
N LYS A 28 -3.20 -6.90 -19.66
CA LYS A 28 -3.02 -8.17 -18.98
C LYS A 28 -1.89 -8.94 -19.64
N ILE A 29 -1.05 -9.55 -18.82
CA ILE A 29 -0.17 -10.63 -19.26
C ILE A 29 -0.61 -11.94 -18.63
N SER A 30 -0.62 -13.01 -19.41
CA SER A 30 -0.93 -14.35 -18.93
C SER A 30 0.04 -15.37 -19.51
N GLY A 31 0.02 -16.57 -18.94
CA GLY A 31 0.74 -17.72 -19.45
C GLY A 31 0.57 -18.92 -18.55
N GLN A 32 1.22 -20.03 -18.90
CA GLN A 32 1.21 -21.26 -18.11
C GLN A 32 2.64 -21.76 -17.89
N LEU A 33 2.95 -22.11 -16.65
CA LEU A 33 4.26 -22.65 -16.28
C LEU A 33 4.20 -24.16 -16.25
N LYS A 34 5.16 -24.79 -16.92
CA LYS A 34 5.31 -26.25 -16.91
C LYS A 34 6.76 -26.64 -16.72
N ASP A 35 7.00 -27.86 -16.27
CA ASP A 35 8.34 -28.45 -16.26
C ASP A 35 8.66 -29.14 -17.60
N SER A 36 9.87 -29.68 -17.73
CA SER A 36 10.30 -30.45 -18.90
C SER A 36 9.51 -31.74 -19.11
N LYS A 37 8.72 -32.19 -18.14
CA LYS A 37 7.80 -33.34 -18.21
C LYS A 37 6.35 -32.91 -18.47
N ASN A 38 6.14 -31.64 -18.84
CA ASN A 38 4.82 -31.06 -19.13
C ASN A 38 3.87 -31.03 -17.91
N GLN A 39 4.40 -31.16 -16.69
CA GLN A 39 3.64 -31.01 -15.45
C GLN A 39 3.50 -29.53 -15.10
N PRO A 40 2.32 -29.08 -14.64
CA PRO A 40 2.12 -27.71 -14.22
C PRO A 40 3.03 -27.38 -13.01
N ILE A 41 3.64 -26.19 -13.05
CA ILE A 41 4.41 -25.69 -11.92
C ILE A 41 3.52 -24.74 -11.15
N GLU A 42 2.94 -25.26 -10.07
CA GLU A 42 2.13 -24.49 -9.16
C GLU A 42 2.99 -23.56 -8.29
N TYR A 43 2.42 -22.40 -7.95
CA TYR A 43 2.96 -21.46 -6.97
C TYR A 43 4.36 -20.91 -7.24
N ALA A 44 4.80 -20.91 -8.50
CA ALA A 44 5.99 -20.19 -8.90
C ALA A 44 5.78 -18.68 -8.73
N THR A 45 6.81 -17.96 -8.29
CA THR A 45 6.79 -16.50 -8.20
C THR A 45 7.01 -15.90 -9.57
N VAL A 46 6.05 -15.14 -10.08
CA VAL A 46 6.08 -14.50 -11.40
C VAL A 46 6.14 -13.00 -11.24
N SER A 47 7.30 -12.39 -11.51
CA SER A 47 7.57 -10.96 -11.29
C SER A 47 7.81 -10.21 -12.59
N VAL A 48 7.19 -9.04 -12.73
CA VAL A 48 7.32 -8.14 -13.89
C VAL A 48 8.23 -6.97 -13.53
N PHE A 49 9.23 -6.75 -14.37
CA PHE A 49 10.18 -5.65 -14.23
C PHE A 49 10.12 -4.74 -15.45
N LYS A 50 10.31 -3.43 -15.26
CA LYS A 50 10.55 -2.50 -16.37
C LYS A 50 11.86 -2.87 -17.07
N ALA A 51 11.86 -2.88 -18.39
CA ALA A 51 13.05 -3.21 -19.18
C ALA A 51 14.16 -2.14 -19.04
N ALA A 52 13.79 -0.88 -18.80
CA ALA A 52 14.73 0.25 -18.79
C ALA A 52 15.65 0.29 -17.57
N ASP A 53 15.11 0.01 -16.37
CA ASP A 53 15.79 0.22 -15.09
C ASP A 53 15.70 -0.99 -14.15
N SER A 54 15.10 -2.10 -14.60
CA SER A 54 14.80 -3.27 -13.76
C SER A 54 14.00 -2.93 -12.50
N ALA A 55 13.19 -1.86 -12.51
CA ALA A 55 12.27 -1.57 -11.42
C ALA A 55 11.15 -2.62 -11.37
N LEU A 56 10.90 -3.19 -10.19
CA LEU A 56 9.78 -4.12 -9.98
C LEU A 56 8.45 -3.37 -10.13
N VAL A 57 7.57 -3.93 -10.96
CA VAL A 57 6.24 -3.39 -11.28
C VAL A 57 5.15 -4.12 -10.51
N LYS A 58 5.09 -5.45 -10.63
CA LYS A 58 4.07 -6.28 -9.97
C LYS A 58 4.53 -7.73 -9.89
N THR A 59 4.05 -8.46 -8.90
CA THR A 59 4.31 -9.90 -8.74
C THR A 59 3.02 -10.67 -8.51
N THR A 60 2.95 -11.90 -9.02
CA THR A 60 1.88 -12.86 -8.73
C THR A 60 2.47 -14.27 -8.52
N PHE A 61 1.59 -15.23 -8.20
CA PHE A 61 1.92 -16.64 -8.21
C PHE A 61 1.25 -17.35 -9.39
N SER A 62 1.83 -18.46 -9.85
CA SER A 62 1.06 -19.42 -10.65
C SER A 62 0.07 -20.19 -9.77
N GLU A 63 -1.08 -20.53 -10.35
CA GLU A 63 -2.12 -21.36 -9.75
C GLU A 63 -1.75 -22.86 -9.82
N THR A 64 -2.59 -23.73 -9.27
CA THR A 64 -2.38 -25.19 -9.24
C THR A 64 -2.27 -25.82 -10.62
N ASP A 65 -2.89 -25.22 -11.64
CA ASP A 65 -2.77 -25.63 -13.04
C ASP A 65 -1.58 -24.99 -13.76
N GLY A 66 -0.71 -24.28 -13.03
CA GLY A 66 0.46 -23.58 -13.55
C GLY A 66 0.15 -22.25 -14.24
N LYS A 67 -1.12 -21.85 -14.39
CA LYS A 67 -1.46 -20.58 -15.04
C LYS A 67 -1.14 -19.39 -14.15
N PHE A 68 -0.78 -18.27 -14.76
CA PHE A 68 -0.64 -17.00 -14.07
C PHE A 68 -1.31 -15.88 -14.87
N SER A 69 -1.71 -14.82 -14.17
CA SER A 69 -2.26 -13.60 -14.77
C SER A 69 -1.78 -12.39 -13.97
N ILE A 70 -1.30 -11.36 -14.67
CA ILE A 70 -0.97 -10.06 -14.07
C ILE A 70 -1.72 -8.99 -14.86
N GLU A 71 -2.56 -8.25 -14.16
CA GLU A 71 -3.49 -7.28 -14.73
C GLU A 71 -3.12 -5.86 -14.30
N GLN A 72 -3.61 -4.88 -15.09
CA GLN A 72 -3.46 -3.45 -14.88
C GLN A 72 -2.01 -2.97 -14.99
N LEU A 73 -1.28 -3.48 -15.97
CA LEU A 73 0.06 -2.99 -16.27
C LEU A 73 0.00 -1.69 -17.11
N PRO A 74 0.85 -0.68 -16.86
CA PRO A 74 0.95 0.45 -17.77
C PRO A 74 1.47 0.00 -19.15
N TYR A 75 1.27 0.80 -20.20
CA TYR A 75 1.95 0.53 -21.48
C TYR A 75 3.46 0.72 -21.31
N GLY A 76 4.24 -0.07 -22.05
CA GLY A 76 5.69 0.00 -22.02
C GLY A 76 6.37 -1.35 -22.18
N LYS A 77 7.69 -1.33 -22.02
CA LYS A 77 8.58 -2.49 -22.21
C LYS A 77 8.91 -3.14 -20.88
N TYR A 78 8.70 -4.45 -20.83
CA TYR A 78 8.79 -5.26 -19.63
C TYR A 78 9.61 -6.52 -19.83
N GLN A 79 9.99 -7.11 -18.71
CA GLN A 79 10.64 -8.40 -18.65
C GLN A 79 10.08 -9.21 -17.49
N LEU A 80 9.81 -10.48 -17.74
CA LEU A 80 9.35 -11.43 -16.74
C LEU A 80 10.55 -12.12 -16.09
N ARG A 81 10.50 -12.27 -14.77
CA ARG A 81 11.38 -13.18 -14.03
C ARG A 81 10.53 -14.16 -13.24
N ILE A 82 10.83 -15.44 -13.38
CA ILE A 82 10.09 -16.52 -12.74
C ILE A 82 11.05 -17.33 -11.86
N GLY A 83 10.67 -17.54 -10.61
CA GLY A 83 11.39 -18.39 -9.67
C GLY A 83 10.45 -19.43 -9.06
N ALA A 84 10.90 -20.68 -9.02
CA ALA A 84 10.19 -21.79 -8.41
C ALA A 84 11.16 -22.71 -7.66
N MET A 85 10.72 -23.29 -6.54
CA MET A 85 11.55 -24.18 -5.75
C MET A 85 11.92 -25.44 -6.55
N GLY A 86 13.21 -25.78 -6.59
CA GLY A 86 13.70 -26.92 -7.39
C GLY A 86 13.87 -26.62 -8.88
N TYR A 87 13.68 -25.38 -9.33
CA TYR A 87 13.87 -24.95 -10.72
C TYR A 87 14.88 -23.81 -10.82
N GLN A 88 15.47 -23.66 -12.01
CA GLN A 88 16.33 -22.52 -12.31
C GLN A 88 15.48 -21.25 -12.50
N ASN A 89 16.02 -20.10 -12.10
CA ASN A 89 15.36 -18.81 -12.33
C ASN A 89 15.26 -18.56 -13.84
N PHE A 90 14.05 -18.32 -14.33
CA PHE A 90 13.79 -17.98 -15.72
C PHE A 90 13.70 -16.47 -15.90
N ARG A 91 14.17 -15.99 -17.05
CA ARG A 91 14.10 -14.59 -17.47
C ARG A 91 13.63 -14.53 -18.91
N SER A 92 12.54 -13.83 -19.17
CA SER A 92 12.02 -13.68 -20.54
C SER A 92 12.87 -12.72 -21.36
N THR A 93 12.68 -12.74 -22.68
CA THR A 93 13.00 -11.59 -23.54
C THR A 93 12.14 -10.39 -23.15
N VAL A 94 12.55 -9.20 -23.59
CA VAL A 94 11.76 -7.98 -23.39
C VAL A 94 10.52 -8.06 -24.29
N PHE A 95 9.35 -7.79 -23.71
CA PHE A 95 8.08 -7.68 -24.42
C PHE A 95 7.47 -6.30 -24.19
N GLU A 96 6.53 -5.91 -25.05
CA GLU A 96 5.92 -4.58 -25.02
C GLU A 96 4.40 -4.68 -24.95
N LEU A 97 3.81 -3.91 -24.03
CA LEU A 97 2.38 -3.70 -23.95
C LEU A 97 2.05 -2.36 -24.60
N THR A 98 1.18 -2.40 -25.61
CA THR A 98 0.75 -1.25 -26.41
C THR A 98 -0.78 -1.19 -26.47
N VAL A 99 -1.31 -0.13 -27.08
CA VAL A 99 -2.75 0.01 -27.33
C VAL A 99 -3.30 -1.15 -28.18
N ASP A 100 -2.52 -1.65 -29.12
CA ASP A 100 -2.92 -2.75 -30.02
C ASP A 100 -2.68 -4.14 -29.41
N ASN A 101 -1.85 -4.22 -28.37
CA ASN A 101 -1.48 -5.47 -27.69
C ASN A 101 -1.72 -5.35 -26.18
N GLN A 102 -2.98 -5.20 -25.80
CA GLN A 102 -3.38 -5.02 -24.39
C GLN A 102 -3.35 -6.33 -23.62
N ASN A 103 -3.61 -7.45 -24.27
CA ASN A 103 -3.64 -8.78 -23.66
C ASN A 103 -2.56 -9.65 -24.30
N LEU A 104 -1.43 -9.78 -23.62
CA LEU A 104 -0.30 -10.59 -24.10
C LEU A 104 -0.31 -11.94 -23.40
N ASP A 105 -0.61 -13.00 -24.16
CA ASP A 105 -0.42 -14.37 -23.71
C ASP A 105 0.99 -14.87 -24.05
N LEU A 106 1.80 -15.13 -23.03
CA LEU A 106 3.13 -15.69 -23.13
C LEU A 106 3.12 -17.21 -23.37
N SER A 107 1.94 -17.81 -23.53
CA SER A 107 1.75 -19.24 -23.79
C SER A 107 2.41 -20.09 -22.69
N ILE A 108 2.96 -21.25 -23.04
CA ILE A 108 3.62 -22.14 -22.10
C ILE A 108 5.09 -21.73 -21.93
N ILE A 109 5.50 -21.45 -20.70
CA ILE A 109 6.89 -21.23 -20.31
C ILE A 109 7.38 -22.48 -19.57
N THR A 110 8.37 -23.16 -20.15
CA THR A 110 8.95 -24.37 -19.57
C THR A 110 10.13 -24.01 -18.65
N LEU A 111 10.06 -24.37 -17.37
CA LEU A 111 11.18 -24.21 -16.44
C LEU A 111 12.04 -25.47 -16.38
N THR A 112 13.35 -25.28 -16.30
CA THR A 112 14.32 -26.37 -16.16
C THR A 112 14.55 -26.69 -14.68
N SER A 113 14.40 -27.96 -14.29
CA SER A 113 14.70 -28.41 -12.93
C SER A 113 16.19 -28.21 -12.60
N THR A 114 16.49 -27.81 -11.37
CA THR A 114 17.86 -27.65 -10.89
C THR A 114 18.43 -29.01 -10.49
N SER A 115 19.46 -29.48 -11.17
CA SER A 115 20.15 -30.75 -10.89
C SER A 115 21.33 -30.62 -9.92
N ASN A 116 21.21 -29.78 -8.88
CA ASN A 116 22.28 -29.64 -7.90
C ASN A 116 21.97 -30.51 -6.69
N THR A 117 22.71 -31.61 -6.56
CA THR A 117 22.96 -32.26 -5.27
C THR A 117 23.43 -31.19 -4.29
N LEU A 118 22.81 -31.17 -3.10
CA LEU A 118 23.20 -30.34 -1.97
C LEU A 118 24.65 -30.64 -1.59
N LYS A 119 25.62 -30.05 -2.30
CA LYS A 119 26.88 -29.70 -1.67
C LYS A 119 26.53 -28.59 -0.70
N GLU A 120 26.82 -28.85 0.56
CA GLU A 120 26.77 -27.92 1.68
C GLU A 120 27.58 -26.68 1.33
N VAL A 121 26.96 -25.76 0.58
CA VAL A 121 27.50 -24.45 0.34
C VAL A 121 26.80 -23.56 1.34
N ASN A 122 27.61 -23.07 2.27
CA ASN A 122 27.27 -22.01 3.22
C ASN A 122 27.02 -20.71 2.41
N ILE A 123 25.95 -20.67 1.62
CA ILE A 123 25.57 -19.49 0.85
C ILE A 123 24.81 -18.60 1.84
N ALA A 124 25.47 -17.52 2.27
CA ALA A 124 24.78 -16.31 2.67
C ALA A 124 23.96 -15.80 1.48
N SER A 125 22.82 -16.46 1.19
CA SER A 125 22.00 -16.11 0.05
C SER A 125 21.28 -14.81 0.38
N ALA A 126 21.33 -13.87 -0.57
CA ALA A 126 20.49 -12.69 -0.49
C ALA A 126 19.03 -13.15 -0.31
N LYS A 127 18.34 -12.61 0.71
CA LYS A 127 16.93 -12.95 0.97
C LYS A 127 16.12 -12.77 -0.31
N SER A 128 15.32 -13.76 -0.69
CA SER A 128 14.37 -13.63 -1.79
C SER A 128 13.36 -12.54 -1.46
N PHE A 129 12.98 -11.73 -2.45
CA PHE A 129 11.95 -10.70 -2.28
C PHE A 129 10.63 -11.28 -1.78
N ILE A 130 10.27 -12.47 -2.26
CA ILE A 130 9.10 -13.20 -1.81
C ILE A 130 9.52 -14.58 -1.32
N GLU A 131 9.01 -14.94 -0.15
CA GLU A 131 9.15 -16.25 0.47
C GLU A 131 7.76 -16.76 0.83
N ARG A 132 7.47 -18.02 0.50
CA ARG A 132 6.21 -18.65 0.93
C ARG A 132 6.48 -19.57 2.11
N LYS A 133 5.74 -19.34 3.18
CA LYS A 133 5.66 -20.23 4.34
C LYS A 133 4.30 -20.94 4.33
N ILE A 134 4.17 -21.97 5.16
CA ILE A 134 2.96 -22.78 5.26
C ILE A 134 1.73 -21.92 5.58
N ASP A 135 1.90 -20.90 6.42
CA ASP A 135 0.81 -20.07 6.94
C ASP A 135 0.73 -18.66 6.32
N ARG A 136 1.75 -18.22 5.57
CA ARG A 136 1.84 -16.86 5.06
C ARG A 136 2.77 -16.71 3.86
N THR A 137 2.52 -15.68 3.04
CA THR A 137 3.50 -15.13 2.10
C THR A 137 4.27 -14.00 2.78
N VAL A 138 5.59 -14.07 2.77
CA VAL A 138 6.48 -13.04 3.32
C VAL A 138 7.09 -12.26 2.16
N VAL A 139 6.90 -10.95 2.16
CA VAL A 139 7.54 -10.00 1.26
C VAL A 139 8.67 -9.34 2.03
N ASN A 140 9.91 -9.72 1.73
CA ASN A 140 11.10 -9.15 2.34
C ASN A 140 11.35 -7.77 1.74
N VAL A 141 11.09 -6.71 2.50
CA VAL A 141 11.16 -5.35 1.94
C VAL A 141 12.59 -5.05 1.51
N ASP A 142 13.60 -5.37 2.31
CA ASP A 142 15.02 -5.11 2.01
C ASP A 142 15.57 -5.71 0.71
N ALA A 143 14.91 -6.72 0.15
CA ALA A 143 15.33 -7.35 -1.10
C ALA A 143 14.90 -6.57 -2.35
N LEU A 144 14.06 -5.54 -2.22
CA LEU A 144 13.72 -4.62 -3.30
C LEU A 144 14.88 -3.65 -3.56
N ILE A 145 15.54 -3.80 -4.72
CA ILE A 145 16.63 -2.92 -5.16
C ILE A 145 16.16 -1.45 -5.26
N SER A 146 14.87 -1.20 -5.49
CA SER A 146 14.28 0.14 -5.66
C SER A 146 13.53 0.68 -4.42
N ASN A 147 13.92 0.30 -3.20
CA ASN A 147 13.26 0.78 -1.98
C ASN A 147 13.46 2.27 -1.65
N ALA A 148 14.44 2.95 -2.26
CA ALA A 148 14.69 4.34 -1.94
C ALA A 148 13.50 5.22 -2.35
N GLY A 149 12.85 5.84 -1.36
CA GLY A 149 11.73 6.77 -1.58
C GLY A 149 10.34 6.13 -1.72
N THR A 150 10.21 4.81 -1.52
CA THR A 150 8.91 4.11 -1.54
C THR A 150 8.29 4.00 -0.14
N THR A 151 6.99 3.74 -0.10
CA THR A 151 6.16 3.66 1.11
C THR A 151 5.69 2.23 1.37
N ALA A 152 5.13 1.95 2.55
CA ALA A 152 4.51 0.67 2.85
C ALA A 152 3.39 0.34 1.85
N LEU A 153 2.61 1.35 1.45
CA LEU A 153 1.56 1.19 0.43
C LEU A 153 2.13 0.79 -0.94
N ASP A 154 3.29 1.32 -1.33
CA ASP A 154 3.95 0.97 -2.59
C ASP A 154 4.49 -0.46 -2.60
N VAL A 155 4.98 -0.95 -1.46
CA VAL A 155 5.40 -2.35 -1.34
C VAL A 155 4.16 -3.26 -1.37
N LEU A 156 3.08 -2.87 -0.69
CA LEU A 156 1.80 -3.60 -0.71
C LEU A 156 1.21 -3.70 -2.12
N SER A 157 1.17 -2.61 -2.89
CA SER A 157 0.61 -2.62 -4.25
C SER A 157 1.39 -3.50 -5.23
N LYS A 158 2.66 -3.79 -4.93
CA LYS A 158 3.53 -4.70 -5.70
C LYS A 158 3.49 -6.14 -5.17
N SER A 159 2.84 -6.37 -4.03
CA SER A 159 2.84 -7.67 -3.36
C SER A 159 1.83 -8.64 -4.00
N PRO A 160 2.11 -9.96 -3.99
CA PRO A 160 1.24 -10.95 -4.60
C PRO A 160 -0.18 -10.95 -4.03
N GLY A 161 -1.18 -10.93 -4.91
CA GLY A 161 -2.59 -11.02 -4.54
C GLY A 161 -3.17 -9.77 -3.87
N VAL A 162 -2.38 -8.72 -3.66
CA VAL A 162 -2.86 -7.45 -3.07
C VAL A 162 -3.17 -6.47 -4.20
N ASN A 163 -4.36 -5.87 -4.15
CA ASN A 163 -4.67 -4.69 -4.98
C ASN A 163 -5.05 -3.53 -4.07
N VAL A 164 -4.56 -2.35 -4.43
CA VAL A 164 -4.89 -1.07 -3.79
C VAL A 164 -5.61 -0.23 -4.84
N ASP A 165 -6.85 0.17 -4.56
CA ASP A 165 -7.62 1.01 -5.47
C ASP A 165 -7.27 2.50 -5.33
N GLN A 166 -7.90 3.35 -6.15
CA GLN A 166 -7.68 4.80 -6.15
C GLN A 166 -8.17 5.50 -4.88
N ASN A 167 -9.07 4.85 -4.13
CA ASN A 167 -9.62 5.36 -2.86
C ASN A 167 -8.82 4.83 -1.66
N GLY A 168 -7.74 4.06 -1.90
CA GLY A 168 -6.92 3.46 -0.86
C GLY A 168 -7.49 2.18 -0.25
N ALA A 169 -8.57 1.62 -0.82
CA ALA A 169 -9.10 0.35 -0.36
C ALA A 169 -8.14 -0.79 -0.74
N ILE A 170 -7.77 -1.57 0.26
CA ILE A 170 -6.86 -2.71 0.12
C ILE A 170 -7.69 -3.98 0.01
N THR A 171 -7.47 -4.73 -1.05
CA THR A 171 -8.12 -6.01 -1.30
C THR A 171 -7.08 -7.12 -1.40
N LEU A 172 -7.43 -8.32 -0.92
CA LEU A 172 -6.60 -9.51 -1.00
C LEU A 172 -7.34 -10.57 -1.80
N LYS A 173 -6.74 -10.99 -2.93
CA LYS A 173 -7.32 -11.93 -3.90
C LYS A 173 -8.75 -11.53 -4.32
N GLY A 174 -8.98 -10.23 -4.54
CA GLY A 174 -10.28 -9.68 -4.93
C GLY A 174 -11.32 -9.57 -3.81
N LYS A 175 -10.98 -9.94 -2.57
CA LYS A 175 -11.87 -9.80 -1.41
C LYS A 175 -11.59 -8.49 -0.66
N ASN A 176 -12.66 -7.78 -0.32
CA ASN A 176 -12.64 -6.59 0.54
C ASN A 176 -12.63 -6.96 2.02
N GLY A 177 -12.14 -6.05 2.87
CA GLY A 177 -12.13 -6.24 4.33
C GLY A 177 -10.90 -7.00 4.83
N VAL A 178 -9.73 -6.65 4.31
CA VAL A 178 -8.44 -7.17 4.78
C VAL A 178 -8.06 -6.43 6.05
N ASN A 179 -7.65 -7.17 7.08
CA ASN A 179 -7.14 -6.55 8.29
C ASN A 179 -5.66 -6.23 8.17
N VAL A 180 -5.32 -4.96 8.35
CA VAL A 180 -3.94 -4.51 8.37
C VAL A 180 -3.45 -4.43 9.81
N PHE A 181 -2.31 -5.05 10.08
CA PHE A 181 -1.61 -5.03 11.35
C PHE A 181 -0.23 -4.39 11.17
N ILE A 182 0.23 -3.67 12.19
CA ILE A 182 1.59 -3.14 12.28
C ILE A 182 2.22 -3.79 13.50
N ASP A 183 3.27 -4.60 13.31
CA ASP A 183 3.91 -5.38 14.36
C ASP A 183 2.93 -6.21 15.21
N ASP A 184 2.08 -7.03 14.56
CA ASP A 184 1.04 -7.85 15.20
C ASP A 184 -0.06 -7.06 15.92
N LYS A 185 -0.14 -5.73 15.75
CA LYS A 185 -1.21 -4.90 16.32
C LYS A 185 -2.15 -4.38 15.25
N PRO A 186 -3.47 -4.49 15.44
CA PRO A 186 -4.43 -4.06 14.43
C PRO A 186 -4.31 -2.55 14.21
N ALA A 187 -4.23 -2.16 12.94
CA ALA A 187 -4.42 -0.77 12.56
C ALA A 187 -5.91 -0.48 12.55
N TYR A 188 -6.41 0.25 13.56
CA TYR A 188 -7.81 0.69 13.64
C TYR A 188 -8.08 1.88 12.71
N LEU A 189 -7.62 1.76 11.46
CA LEU A 189 -7.76 2.74 10.41
C LEU A 189 -8.46 2.09 9.23
N SER A 190 -9.30 2.85 8.52
CA SER A 190 -10.00 2.36 7.34
C SER A 190 -9.94 3.37 6.20
N GLY A 191 -10.22 2.90 4.98
CA GLY A 191 -10.29 3.72 3.77
C GLY A 191 -9.10 4.67 3.60
N ALA A 192 -9.40 5.95 3.39
CA ALA A 192 -8.41 6.98 3.16
C ALA A 192 -7.41 7.13 4.31
N ASP A 193 -7.81 6.96 5.58
CA ASP A 193 -6.90 7.15 6.72
C ASP A 193 -5.85 6.05 6.80
N LEU A 194 -6.24 4.80 6.55
CA LEU A 194 -5.29 3.68 6.45
C LEU A 194 -4.34 3.89 5.29
N GLU A 195 -4.86 4.31 4.13
CA GLU A 195 -4.05 4.62 2.96
C GLU A 195 -3.00 5.70 3.26
N ASN A 196 -3.42 6.81 3.89
CA ASN A 196 -2.51 7.90 4.25
C ASN A 196 -1.45 7.45 5.25
N TYR A 197 -1.84 6.65 6.24
CA TYR A 197 -0.92 6.09 7.22
C TYR A 197 0.15 5.22 6.54
N LEU A 198 -0.25 4.31 5.66
CA LEU A 198 0.66 3.42 4.93
C LEU A 198 1.53 4.18 3.92
N ARG A 199 1.03 5.26 3.31
CA ARG A 199 1.84 6.20 2.51
C ARG A 199 2.86 6.96 3.35
N SER A 200 2.57 7.21 4.63
CA SER A 200 3.48 7.93 5.52
C SER A 200 4.60 7.04 6.10
N LEU A 201 4.44 5.72 6.02
CA LEU A 201 5.41 4.75 6.53
C LEU A 201 6.44 4.41 5.44
N PRO A 202 7.71 4.83 5.56
CA PRO A 202 8.72 4.57 4.54
C PRO A 202 9.12 3.10 4.51
N SER A 203 9.33 2.55 3.32
CA SER A 203 9.75 1.14 3.13
C SER A 203 11.08 0.84 3.84
N SER A 204 11.97 1.82 3.95
CA SER A 204 13.26 1.68 4.66
C SER A 204 13.12 1.34 6.15
N ALA A 205 11.98 1.65 6.78
CA ALA A 205 11.68 1.31 8.16
C ALA A 205 11.01 -0.07 8.31
N LEU A 206 10.72 -0.76 7.20
CA LEU A 206 10.05 -2.06 7.17
C LEU A 206 11.04 -3.20 7.00
N ASP A 207 10.90 -4.26 7.79
CA ASP A 207 11.64 -5.50 7.63
C ASP A 207 10.95 -6.39 6.57
N GLN A 208 9.67 -6.68 6.82
CA GLN A 208 8.88 -7.57 5.97
C GLN A 208 7.38 -7.24 6.02
N ILE A 209 6.65 -7.68 5.00
CA ILE A 209 5.18 -7.69 4.98
C ILE A 209 4.72 -9.14 4.90
N GLU A 210 3.90 -9.55 5.85
CA GLU A 210 3.33 -10.89 5.92
C GLU A 210 1.88 -10.87 5.46
N ILE A 211 1.55 -11.67 4.45
CA ILE A 211 0.22 -11.77 3.86
C ILE A 211 -0.33 -13.14 4.18
N MET A 212 -1.45 -13.18 4.90
CA MET A 212 -2.09 -14.38 5.41
C MET A 212 -3.53 -14.44 4.90
N THR A 213 -3.78 -15.29 3.91
CA THR A 213 -5.15 -15.53 3.42
C THR A 213 -5.98 -16.38 4.39
N ASN A 214 -5.32 -17.20 5.21
CA ASN A 214 -5.93 -17.98 6.27
C ASN A 214 -5.14 -17.74 7.56
N PRO A 215 -5.39 -16.62 8.27
CA PRO A 215 -4.60 -16.25 9.44
C PRO A 215 -4.83 -17.22 10.60
N PRO A 216 -3.80 -17.46 11.43
CA PRO A 216 -3.97 -18.23 12.66
C PRO A 216 -4.87 -17.50 13.66
N ALA A 217 -5.45 -18.26 14.60
CA ALA A 217 -6.43 -17.79 15.60
C ALA A 217 -5.96 -16.61 16.48
N LYS A 218 -4.65 -16.33 16.53
CA LYS A 218 -4.08 -15.18 17.25
C LYS A 218 -4.43 -13.82 16.62
N TYR A 219 -4.90 -13.79 15.38
CA TYR A 219 -5.41 -12.57 14.74
C TYR A 219 -6.93 -12.58 14.81
N ASP A 220 -7.52 -11.47 15.25
CA ASP A 220 -8.97 -11.34 15.37
C ASP A 220 -9.68 -11.62 14.04
N ALA A 221 -10.81 -12.33 14.11
CA ALA A 221 -11.65 -12.71 12.98
C ALA A 221 -12.45 -11.52 12.37
N ALA A 222 -11.92 -10.30 12.44
CA ALA A 222 -12.62 -9.09 12.02
C ALA A 222 -12.45 -8.82 10.52
N GLY A 223 -12.78 -9.74 9.62
CA GLY A 223 -12.62 -9.50 8.18
C GLY A 223 -12.45 -10.80 7.37
N ASN A 224 -13.30 -11.00 6.37
CA ASN A 224 -13.37 -12.27 5.61
C ASN A 224 -12.29 -12.40 4.51
N ALA A 225 -11.40 -11.43 4.35
CA ALA A 225 -10.42 -11.38 3.27
C ALA A 225 -9.00 -11.79 3.66
N GLY A 226 -8.69 -11.93 4.96
CA GLY A 226 -7.37 -12.29 5.47
C GLY A 226 -6.68 -11.15 6.22
N VAL A 227 -5.40 -11.35 6.56
CA VAL A 227 -4.56 -10.45 7.37
C VAL A 227 -3.31 -10.05 6.59
N ILE A 228 -2.97 -8.77 6.64
CA ILE A 228 -1.68 -8.23 6.20
C ILE A 228 -0.99 -7.65 7.42
N ASN A 229 0.19 -8.16 7.77
CA ASN A 229 0.96 -7.73 8.93
C ASN A 229 2.29 -7.14 8.49
N ILE A 230 2.47 -5.85 8.74
CA ILE A 230 3.65 -5.08 8.37
C ILE A 230 4.61 -5.08 9.55
N LYS A 231 5.79 -5.65 9.37
CA LYS A 231 6.85 -5.71 10.38
C LYS A 231 7.81 -4.55 10.20
N THR A 232 8.00 -3.77 11.25
CA THR A 232 9.01 -2.71 11.27
C THR A 232 10.36 -3.25 11.70
N LYS A 233 11.45 -2.62 11.23
CA LYS A 233 12.81 -3.05 11.55
C LYS A 233 13.11 -2.87 13.04
N LYS A 234 13.69 -3.90 13.64
CA LYS A 234 14.36 -3.85 14.95
C LYS A 234 15.78 -4.36 14.79
N SER A 235 16.78 -3.52 15.08
CA SER A 235 18.18 -3.95 14.93
C SER A 235 18.56 -4.93 16.04
N LYS A 236 19.16 -6.06 15.65
CA LYS A 236 19.77 -7.02 16.59
C LYS A 236 21.24 -6.71 16.86
N VAL A 237 21.82 -5.74 16.13
CA VAL A 237 23.23 -5.38 16.20
C VAL A 237 23.48 -4.57 17.47
N LYS A 238 24.47 -4.97 18.27
CA LYS A 238 24.92 -4.22 19.45
C LYS A 238 25.56 -2.89 19.01
N GLY A 239 25.32 -1.83 19.77
CA GLY A 239 25.81 -0.48 19.48
C GLY A 239 24.71 0.44 18.95
N PHE A 240 25.13 1.61 18.47
CA PHE A 240 24.24 2.61 17.87
C PHE A 240 24.19 2.42 16.36
N ASN A 241 22.98 2.35 15.81
CA ASN A 241 22.71 2.29 14.39
C ASN A 241 21.70 3.39 14.06
N ALA A 242 21.94 4.13 12.98
CA ALA A 242 21.00 5.13 12.52
C ALA A 242 20.92 5.11 10.99
N GLY A 243 19.76 5.53 10.48
CA GLY A 243 19.52 5.65 9.05
C GLY A 243 18.66 6.87 8.77
N ILE A 244 19.12 7.73 7.87
CA ILE A 244 18.37 8.87 7.35
C ILE A 244 17.87 8.49 5.96
N ASN A 245 16.58 8.73 5.72
CA ASN A 245 16.00 8.71 4.40
C ASN A 245 15.48 10.12 4.09
N ALA A 246 15.91 10.66 2.96
CA ALA A 246 15.35 11.88 2.41
C ALA A 246 14.88 11.58 0.99
N SER A 247 13.67 12.01 0.64
CA SER A 247 13.14 11.81 -0.70
C SER A 247 12.35 13.02 -1.17
N LEU A 248 12.55 13.38 -2.44
CA LEU A 248 11.78 14.39 -3.14
C LEU A 248 11.30 13.77 -4.44
N ASN A 249 9.98 13.71 -4.61
CA ASN A 249 9.33 13.23 -5.80
C ASN A 249 8.67 14.42 -6.49
N GLN A 250 9.10 14.72 -7.72
CA GLN A 250 8.55 15.80 -8.52
C GLN A 250 7.80 15.24 -9.73
N GLY A 251 6.47 15.36 -9.72
CA GLY A 251 5.63 15.23 -10.91
C GLY A 251 5.04 16.58 -11.29
N GLN A 252 3.73 16.64 -11.52
CA GLN A 252 2.99 17.91 -11.57
C GLN A 252 2.94 18.61 -10.20
N LEU A 253 2.92 17.81 -9.12
CA LEU A 253 2.97 18.27 -7.74
C LEU A 253 4.15 17.61 -7.03
N SER A 254 4.77 18.35 -6.11
CA SER A 254 5.89 17.88 -5.31
C SER A 254 5.39 17.07 -4.12
N ARG A 255 5.98 15.91 -3.89
CA ARG A 255 5.78 15.08 -2.70
C ARG A 255 7.13 14.80 -2.06
N SER A 256 7.13 14.59 -0.76
CA SER A 256 8.36 14.26 -0.04
C SER A 256 8.07 13.30 1.10
N ASN A 257 8.96 12.34 1.31
CA ASN A 257 8.89 11.43 2.44
C ASN A 257 10.27 11.32 3.07
N ASN A 258 10.40 11.79 4.31
CA ASN A 258 11.69 11.83 5.00
C ASN A 258 11.54 11.10 6.32
N SER A 259 12.58 10.37 6.71
CA SER A 259 12.57 9.68 7.99
C SER A 259 13.96 9.56 8.60
N PHE A 260 14.00 9.57 9.91
CA PHE A 260 15.16 9.23 10.70
C PHE A 260 14.84 8.01 11.56
N ASN A 261 15.64 6.98 11.42
CA ASN A 261 15.56 5.75 12.18
C ASN A 261 16.78 5.65 13.06
N PHE A 262 16.61 5.24 14.32
CA PHE A 262 17.72 4.95 15.20
C PHE A 262 17.44 3.71 16.04
N ASN A 263 18.51 3.01 16.41
CA ASN A 263 18.50 1.90 17.32
C ASN A 263 19.80 1.87 18.12
N TYR A 264 19.68 1.94 19.44
CA TYR A 264 20.79 1.75 20.36
C TYR A 264 20.55 0.48 21.17
N ARG A 265 21.44 -0.52 21.00
CA ARG A 265 21.37 -1.76 21.76
C ARG A 265 22.62 -1.95 22.61
N ASN A 266 22.45 -2.11 23.90
CA ASN A 266 23.51 -2.48 24.81
C ASN A 266 23.05 -3.56 25.80
N ASN A 267 23.47 -4.79 25.56
CA ASN A 267 23.20 -5.97 26.39
C ASN A 267 21.72 -6.07 26.81
N LYS A 268 21.37 -5.53 27.98
CA LYS A 268 20.04 -5.58 28.58
C LYS A 268 19.06 -4.53 28.06
N ILE A 269 19.51 -3.52 27.32
CA ILE A 269 18.65 -2.42 26.86
C ILE A 269 18.70 -2.32 25.34
N ASN A 270 17.54 -2.14 24.72
CA ASN A 270 17.40 -1.74 23.32
C ASN A 270 16.45 -0.55 23.23
N VAL A 271 16.95 0.61 22.81
CA VAL A 271 16.14 1.80 22.53
C VAL A 271 16.06 1.98 21.03
N PHE A 272 14.85 2.15 20.51
CA PHE A 272 14.64 2.30 19.08
C PHE A 272 13.66 3.42 18.79
N GLY A 273 13.74 3.98 17.59
CA GLY A 273 12.77 4.95 17.15
C GLY A 273 12.81 5.26 15.67
N ASN A 274 11.69 5.79 15.22
CA ASN A 274 11.44 6.33 13.90
C ASN A 274 10.74 7.68 14.05
N LEU A 275 11.28 8.68 13.37
CA LEU A 275 10.68 9.98 13.17
C LEU A 275 10.45 10.11 11.67
N SER A 276 9.26 10.49 11.22
CA SER A 276 9.03 10.75 9.81
C SER A 276 8.20 12.01 9.56
N TYR A 277 8.49 12.64 8.42
CA TYR A 277 7.76 13.78 7.90
C TYR A 277 7.41 13.50 6.45
N ASN A 278 6.11 13.55 6.14
CA ASN A 278 5.56 13.32 4.83
C ASN A 278 4.84 14.59 4.35
N LEU A 279 5.24 15.08 3.19
CA LEU A 279 4.50 16.07 2.41
C LEU A 279 3.75 15.32 1.31
N ASN A 280 2.44 15.24 1.45
CA ASN A 280 1.57 14.71 0.43
C ASN A 280 0.94 15.85 -0.37
N ASN A 281 0.99 15.76 -1.69
CA ASN A 281 0.35 16.72 -2.59
C ASN A 281 -0.13 15.97 -3.82
N SER A 282 -1.43 15.90 -4.01
CA SER A 282 -2.08 15.10 -5.04
C SER A 282 -3.23 15.86 -5.66
N PHE A 283 -3.58 15.46 -6.87
CA PHE A 283 -4.81 15.89 -7.48
C PHE A 283 -5.47 14.70 -8.18
N THR A 284 -6.77 14.82 -8.38
CA THR A 284 -7.57 13.97 -9.26
C THR A 284 -8.29 14.89 -10.22
N ASP A 285 -8.20 14.62 -11.52
CA ASP A 285 -8.99 15.29 -12.55
C ASP A 285 -9.97 14.25 -13.10
N LEU A 286 -11.27 14.52 -12.96
CA LEU A 286 -12.34 13.57 -13.24
C LEU A 286 -13.33 14.17 -14.23
N ASP A 287 -13.41 13.56 -15.41
CA ASP A 287 -14.48 13.80 -16.36
C ASP A 287 -15.52 12.68 -16.29
N LEU A 288 -16.78 13.05 -16.06
CA LEU A 288 -17.89 12.12 -15.93
C LEU A 288 -19.00 12.49 -16.92
N ASN A 289 -19.29 11.57 -17.84
CA ASN A 289 -20.39 11.68 -18.79
C ASN A 289 -21.44 10.63 -18.48
N ARG A 290 -22.67 11.06 -18.18
CA ARG A 290 -23.76 10.17 -17.79
C ARG A 290 -24.99 10.41 -18.66
N LYS A 291 -25.50 9.34 -19.26
CA LYS A 291 -26.77 9.32 -20.01
C LYS A 291 -27.85 8.69 -19.14
N TYR A 292 -28.81 9.49 -18.69
CA TYR A 292 -30.01 8.96 -18.04
C TYR A 292 -30.99 8.49 -19.10
N LYS A 293 -31.56 7.31 -18.88
CA LYS A 293 -32.51 6.69 -19.82
C LYS A 293 -33.89 6.58 -19.19
N ASN A 294 -34.91 6.65 -20.02
CA ASN A 294 -36.26 6.25 -19.66
C ASN A 294 -36.38 4.70 -19.64
N PRO A 295 -37.47 4.12 -19.09
CA PRO A 295 -37.67 2.68 -19.09
C PRO A 295 -37.66 2.03 -20.48
N ASP A 296 -38.06 2.77 -21.51
CA ASP A 296 -38.03 2.34 -22.92
C ASP A 296 -36.62 2.41 -23.57
N GLY A 297 -35.60 2.85 -22.82
CA GLY A 297 -34.22 2.98 -23.28
C GLY A 297 -33.90 4.30 -23.99
N SER A 298 -34.89 5.17 -24.24
CA SER A 298 -34.68 6.50 -24.83
C SER A 298 -33.92 7.43 -23.88
N ALA A 299 -33.27 8.47 -24.42
CA ALA A 299 -32.52 9.43 -23.62
C ALA A 299 -33.49 10.33 -22.83
N LYS A 300 -33.30 10.41 -21.51
CA LYS A 300 -34.03 11.34 -20.62
C LYS A 300 -33.27 12.65 -20.40
N SER A 301 -31.97 12.56 -20.17
CA SER A 301 -31.08 13.70 -20.01
C SER A 301 -29.62 13.26 -20.07
N PHE A 302 -28.73 14.24 -20.24
CA PHE A 302 -27.29 14.04 -20.17
C PHE A 302 -26.72 14.90 -19.05
N PHE A 303 -25.69 14.37 -18.38
CA PHE A 303 -24.96 15.05 -17.32
C PHE A 303 -23.47 14.91 -17.61
N ASN A 304 -22.82 16.03 -17.86
CA ASN A 304 -21.39 16.09 -18.10
C ASN A 304 -20.75 16.89 -16.97
N GLN A 305 -19.82 16.28 -16.27
CA GLN A 305 -19.20 16.84 -15.09
C GLN A 305 -17.68 16.82 -15.26
N ASN A 306 -17.04 17.94 -14.94
CA ASN A 306 -15.61 18.00 -14.69
C ASN A 306 -15.39 18.33 -13.21
N SER A 307 -14.59 17.53 -12.53
CA SER A 307 -14.24 17.71 -11.12
C SER A 307 -12.74 17.63 -10.93
N TYR A 308 -12.16 18.70 -10.38
CA TYR A 308 -10.75 18.79 -10.05
C TYR A 308 -10.57 18.83 -8.53
N PHE A 309 -10.08 17.72 -7.99
CA PHE A 309 -9.79 17.54 -6.58
C PHE A 309 -8.31 17.83 -6.37
N ARG A 310 -7.97 18.77 -5.49
CA ARG A 310 -6.61 19.00 -5.04
C ARG A 310 -6.52 18.74 -3.55
N ARG A 311 -5.60 17.87 -3.16
CA ARG A 311 -5.35 17.51 -1.77
C ARG A 311 -3.90 17.76 -1.43
N GLN A 312 -3.67 18.44 -0.31
CA GLN A 312 -2.34 18.67 0.24
C GLN A 312 -2.35 18.32 1.72
N GLY A 313 -1.24 17.82 2.24
CA GLY A 313 -1.14 17.49 3.64
C GLY A 313 0.27 17.28 4.13
N HIS A 314 0.43 17.53 5.42
CA HIS A 314 1.65 17.36 6.17
C HIS A 314 1.38 16.35 7.26
N THR A 315 2.17 15.28 7.30
CA THR A 315 2.07 14.25 8.33
C THR A 315 3.39 14.14 9.05
N PHE A 316 3.34 14.25 10.37
CA PHE A 316 4.46 13.93 11.25
C PHE A 316 4.14 12.64 11.99
N ASN A 317 5.06 11.68 11.94
CA ASN A 317 4.97 10.43 12.70
C ASN A 317 6.13 10.32 13.68
N LEU A 318 5.83 9.77 14.84
CA LEU A 318 6.79 9.35 15.86
C LEU A 318 6.44 7.92 16.28
N LYS A 319 7.44 7.05 16.31
CA LYS A 319 7.38 5.78 17.02
C LYS A 319 8.68 5.57 17.75
N THR A 320 8.64 5.35 19.05
CA THR A 320 9.84 5.05 19.84
C THR A 320 9.53 4.01 20.89
N GLY A 321 10.53 3.24 21.29
CA GLY A 321 10.34 2.23 22.31
C GLY A 321 11.64 1.83 22.99
N LEU A 322 11.46 1.12 24.09
CA LEU A 322 12.53 0.55 24.90
C LEU A 322 12.19 -0.91 25.18
N ASP A 323 13.11 -1.80 24.86
CA ASP A 323 13.10 -3.19 25.34
C ASP A 323 14.13 -3.35 26.46
N TYR A 324 13.71 -3.94 27.57
CA TYR A 324 14.54 -4.37 28.68
C TYR A 324 14.60 -5.90 28.74
N TYR A 325 15.77 -6.46 28.44
CA TYR A 325 16.07 -7.88 28.55
C TYR A 325 16.45 -8.21 30.00
N GLN A 326 15.45 -8.57 30.80
CA GLN A 326 15.64 -9.00 32.19
C GLN A 326 16.52 -10.27 32.25
N SER A 327 16.30 -11.20 31.31
CA SER A 327 17.12 -12.40 31.09
C SER A 327 17.15 -12.78 29.60
N GLU A 328 17.79 -13.89 29.24
CA GLU A 328 17.71 -14.45 27.88
C GLU A 328 16.29 -14.92 27.51
N GLN A 329 15.47 -15.22 28.53
CA GLN A 329 14.10 -15.71 28.39
C GLN A 329 13.08 -14.58 28.43
N THR A 330 13.27 -13.56 29.27
CA THR A 330 12.27 -12.54 29.57
C THR A 330 12.66 -11.18 29.02
N THR A 331 11.78 -10.59 28.22
CA THR A 331 11.88 -9.23 27.70
C THR A 331 10.63 -8.43 28.05
N TRP A 332 10.83 -7.22 28.56
CA TRP A 332 9.78 -6.22 28.75
C TRP A 332 9.96 -5.12 27.72
N GLY A 333 8.86 -4.57 27.20
CA GLY A 333 8.89 -3.52 26.22
C GLY A 333 7.87 -2.43 26.53
N ILE A 334 8.24 -1.19 26.23
CA ILE A 334 7.31 -0.07 26.13
C ILE A 334 7.47 0.57 24.74
N VAL A 335 6.35 0.87 24.10
CA VAL A 335 6.32 1.56 22.80
C VAL A 335 5.36 2.74 22.88
N LEU A 336 5.84 3.89 22.44
CA LEU A 336 5.05 5.09 22.21
C LEU A 336 4.94 5.31 20.71
N SER A 337 3.73 5.57 20.23
CA SER A 337 3.47 5.93 18.84
C SER A 337 2.59 7.16 18.76
N GLY A 338 2.78 7.97 17.73
CA GLY A 338 1.90 9.10 17.45
C GLY A 338 2.00 9.55 16.00
N MET A 339 0.87 10.06 15.50
CA MET A 339 0.75 10.67 14.18
C MET A 339 -0.03 11.98 14.33
N ASN A 340 0.45 13.04 13.69
CA ASN A 340 -0.27 14.29 13.56
C ASN A 340 -0.30 14.69 12.09
N ARG A 341 -1.50 14.83 11.54
CA ARG A 341 -1.74 15.10 10.11
C ARG A 341 -2.65 16.31 9.98
N PHE A 342 -2.18 17.29 9.22
CA PHE A 342 -2.95 18.42 8.76
C PHE A 342 -3.09 18.28 7.25
N SER A 343 -4.30 18.29 6.72
CA SER A 343 -4.49 18.28 5.28
C SER A 343 -5.68 19.10 4.88
N SER A 344 -5.59 19.77 3.75
CA SER A 344 -6.73 20.40 3.12
C SER A 344 -7.04 19.74 1.78
N GLN A 345 -8.31 19.77 1.41
CA GLN A 345 -8.80 19.30 0.13
C GLN A 345 -9.73 20.36 -0.46
N VAL A 346 -9.51 20.72 -1.72
CA VAL A 346 -10.41 21.57 -2.49
C VAL A 346 -10.87 20.79 -3.70
N ASN A 347 -12.19 20.65 -3.85
CA ASN A 347 -12.82 20.06 -5.02
C ASN A 347 -13.61 21.14 -5.75
N ASN A 348 -13.15 21.51 -6.94
CA ASN A 348 -13.89 22.36 -7.85
C ASN A 348 -14.63 21.49 -8.86
N ASN A 349 -15.93 21.66 -8.94
CA ASN A 349 -16.80 20.84 -9.76
C ASN A 349 -17.68 21.72 -10.63
N THR A 350 -17.73 21.42 -11.94
CA THR A 350 -18.68 22.02 -12.86
C THR A 350 -19.46 20.92 -13.56
N SER A 351 -20.78 20.95 -13.41
CA SER A 351 -21.69 19.99 -14.02
C SER A 351 -22.66 20.69 -14.96
N ASN A 352 -22.75 20.21 -16.19
CA ASN A 352 -23.68 20.68 -17.20
C ASN A 352 -24.78 19.64 -17.38
N LEU A 353 -26.03 20.08 -17.27
CA LEU A 353 -27.22 19.27 -17.49
C LEU A 353 -27.81 19.60 -18.86
N TYR A 354 -28.16 18.58 -19.62
CA TYR A 354 -28.77 18.72 -20.94
C TYR A 354 -30.06 17.92 -21.03
N ASN A 355 -30.99 18.43 -21.82
CA ASN A 355 -32.22 17.72 -22.16
C ASN A 355 -31.95 16.56 -23.15
N PRO A 356 -32.95 15.75 -23.53
CA PRO A 356 -32.78 14.65 -24.50
C PRO A 356 -32.19 15.04 -25.86
N SER A 357 -32.35 16.31 -26.27
CA SER A 357 -31.85 16.86 -27.53
C SER A 357 -30.44 17.46 -27.42
N MET A 358 -29.75 17.26 -26.29
CA MET A 358 -28.43 17.84 -25.97
C MET A 358 -28.41 19.38 -25.95
N VAL A 359 -29.55 20.01 -25.66
CA VAL A 359 -29.59 21.46 -25.40
C VAL A 359 -29.29 21.69 -23.91
N PRO A 360 -28.40 22.64 -23.56
CA PRO A 360 -28.14 22.99 -22.17
C PRO A 360 -29.43 23.38 -21.44
N ASP A 361 -29.66 22.80 -20.28
CA ASP A 361 -30.77 23.13 -19.38
C ASP A 361 -30.27 23.97 -18.20
N SER A 362 -29.24 23.47 -17.51
CA SER A 362 -28.71 24.09 -16.31
C SER A 362 -27.24 23.75 -16.09
N ILE A 363 -26.58 24.61 -15.31
CA ILE A 363 -25.17 24.46 -14.91
C ILE A 363 -25.11 24.46 -13.39
N ILE A 364 -24.34 23.54 -12.81
CA ILE A 364 -24.03 23.51 -11.39
C ILE A 364 -22.54 23.77 -11.25
N VAL A 365 -22.17 24.77 -10.48
CA VAL A 365 -20.79 25.05 -10.08
C VAL A 365 -20.71 24.85 -8.57
N ALA A 366 -19.90 23.89 -8.16
CA ALA A 366 -19.67 23.58 -6.75
C ALA A 366 -18.20 23.72 -6.40
N ARG A 367 -17.93 24.25 -5.21
CA ARG A 367 -16.61 24.30 -4.61
C ARG A 367 -16.70 23.75 -3.20
N ASN A 368 -16.04 22.62 -2.97
CA ASN A 368 -16.02 21.96 -1.68
C ASN A 368 -14.63 22.10 -1.07
N GLU A 369 -14.56 22.60 0.15
CA GLU A 369 -13.33 22.79 0.89
C GLU A 369 -13.40 21.98 2.18
N ASP A 370 -12.45 21.08 2.39
CA ASP A 370 -12.31 20.29 3.60
C ASP A 370 -10.96 20.59 4.25
N ASP A 371 -10.96 20.98 5.53
CA ASP A 371 -9.78 21.05 6.37
C ASP A 371 -9.82 19.93 7.41
N ILE A 372 -8.84 19.03 7.33
CA ILE A 372 -8.82 17.79 8.11
C ILE A 372 -7.61 17.79 9.05
N HIS A 373 -7.91 17.69 10.33
CA HIS A 373 -6.96 17.58 11.42
C HIS A 373 -7.09 16.21 12.06
N PHE A 374 -6.12 15.34 11.79
CA PHE A 374 -6.08 13.99 12.32
C PHE A 374 -4.92 13.82 13.30
N LYS A 375 -5.21 13.29 14.48
CA LYS A 375 -4.23 12.94 15.50
C LYS A 375 -4.46 11.52 15.97
N ASN A 376 -3.38 10.76 16.08
CA ASN A 376 -3.35 9.47 16.75
C ASN A 376 -2.21 9.47 17.77
N GLY A 377 -2.42 8.79 18.89
CA GLY A 377 -1.40 8.52 19.88
C GLY A 377 -1.64 7.16 20.53
N GLY A 378 -0.57 6.48 20.93
CA GLY A 378 -0.70 5.19 21.59
C GLY A 378 0.47 4.86 22.50
N VAL A 379 0.17 4.13 23.56
CA VAL A 379 1.12 3.53 24.49
C VAL A 379 0.87 2.03 24.49
N ASN A 380 1.94 1.26 24.35
CA ASN A 380 1.90 -0.18 24.54
C ASN A 380 2.93 -0.62 25.56
N LEU A 381 2.49 -1.46 26.47
CA LEU A 381 3.33 -2.26 27.34
C LEU A 381 3.28 -3.69 26.85
N ASN A 382 4.44 -4.30 26.64
CA ASN A 382 4.53 -5.68 26.18
C ASN A 382 5.53 -6.49 27.00
N MET A 383 5.31 -7.79 27.07
CA MET A 383 6.20 -8.75 27.70
C MET A 383 6.25 -10.00 26.85
N ARG A 384 7.45 -10.59 26.77
CA ARG A 384 7.67 -11.91 26.20
C ARG A 384 8.50 -12.73 27.16
N HIS A 385 8.05 -13.94 27.46
CA HIS A 385 8.80 -14.94 28.19
C HIS A 385 8.90 -16.23 27.38
N LYS A 386 10.14 -16.64 27.08
CA LYS A 386 10.45 -17.91 26.42
C LYS A 386 10.82 -18.96 27.46
N PHE A 387 10.05 -20.03 27.52
CA PHE A 387 10.31 -21.12 28.47
C PHE A 387 11.47 -22.00 28.01
N ASP A 388 11.67 -22.12 26.70
CA ASP A 388 12.70 -22.97 26.10
C ASP A 388 13.19 -22.44 24.74
N LYS A 389 14.13 -23.17 24.13
CA LYS A 389 14.66 -22.84 22.80
C LYS A 389 13.83 -23.45 21.66
N GLN A 390 12.95 -24.39 21.98
CA GLN A 390 12.09 -25.10 21.04
C GLN A 390 10.91 -24.23 20.57
N GLY A 391 10.65 -23.11 21.25
CA GLY A 391 9.67 -22.11 20.82
C GLY A 391 8.45 -22.01 21.74
N ARG A 392 8.51 -22.62 22.93
CA ARG A 392 7.49 -22.44 23.95
C ARG A 392 7.59 -21.06 24.56
N GLU A 393 6.56 -20.24 24.39
CA GLU A 393 6.56 -18.85 24.88
C GLU A 393 5.17 -18.39 25.33
N ILE A 394 5.17 -17.38 26.21
CA ILE A 394 3.99 -16.58 26.54
C ILE A 394 4.28 -15.11 26.23
N THR A 395 3.30 -14.43 25.67
CA THR A 395 3.32 -12.98 25.45
C THR A 395 2.18 -12.31 26.18
N PHE A 396 2.40 -11.06 26.54
CA PHE A 396 1.40 -10.17 27.11
C PHE A 396 1.53 -8.79 26.46
N ASP A 397 0.39 -8.20 26.11
CA ASP A 397 0.30 -6.86 25.54
C ASP A 397 -0.82 -6.09 26.23
N ALA A 398 -0.56 -4.84 26.55
CA ALA A 398 -1.54 -3.86 27.01
C ALA A 398 -1.39 -2.59 26.17
N ASP A 399 -2.44 -2.23 25.44
CA ASP A 399 -2.49 -1.09 24.53
C ASP A 399 -3.51 -0.07 25.01
N TYR A 400 -3.11 1.21 24.97
CA TYR A 400 -4.02 2.35 25.01
C TYR A 400 -3.77 3.20 23.77
N ILE A 401 -4.79 3.36 22.92
CA ILE A 401 -4.67 4.05 21.64
C ILE A 401 -5.81 5.07 21.53
N THR A 402 -5.49 6.28 21.10
CA THR A 402 -6.43 7.37 20.90
C THR A 402 -6.43 7.81 19.45
N TYR A 403 -7.61 8.06 18.91
CA TYR A 403 -7.81 8.69 17.61
C TYR A 403 -8.68 9.92 17.80
N ARG A 404 -8.27 11.02 17.19
CA ARG A 404 -9.00 12.29 17.16
C ARG A 404 -8.96 12.79 15.73
N ASN A 405 -10.10 12.85 15.08
CA ASN A 405 -10.24 13.42 13.74
C ASN A 405 -11.23 14.56 13.79
N GLN A 406 -10.86 15.67 13.18
CA GLN A 406 -11.72 16.84 12.99
C GLN A 406 -11.71 17.16 11.50
N THR A 407 -12.90 17.18 10.88
CA THR A 407 -13.07 17.64 9.50
C THR A 407 -14.00 18.83 9.50
N ASP A 408 -13.47 19.98 9.12
CA ASP A 408 -14.23 21.20 8.87
C ASP A 408 -14.48 21.30 7.38
N GLN A 409 -15.75 21.32 6.97
CA GLN A 409 -16.13 21.30 5.56
C GLN A 409 -17.02 22.50 5.22
N THR A 410 -16.81 23.10 4.06
CA THR A 410 -17.68 24.14 3.50
C THR A 410 -17.90 23.92 2.01
N TYR A 411 -19.16 23.74 1.62
CA TYR A 411 -19.58 23.42 0.27
C TYR A 411 -20.41 24.58 -0.29
N TYR A 412 -19.83 25.27 -1.26
CA TYR A 412 -20.49 26.34 -2.01
C TYR A 412 -21.13 25.73 -3.26
N ASN A 413 -22.45 25.82 -3.39
CA ASN A 413 -23.19 25.26 -4.51
C ASN A 413 -23.97 26.36 -5.22
N TYR A 414 -23.70 26.55 -6.51
CA TYR A 414 -24.41 27.51 -7.35
C TYR A 414 -25.04 26.77 -8.53
N SER A 415 -26.34 26.98 -8.74
CA SER A 415 -27.05 26.51 -9.92
C SER A 415 -27.44 27.69 -10.79
N TYR A 416 -27.27 27.54 -12.10
CA TYR A 416 -27.60 28.53 -13.11
C TYR A 416 -28.55 27.93 -14.13
N PHE A 417 -29.40 28.77 -14.72
CA PHE A 417 -30.12 28.44 -15.94
C PHE A 417 -29.15 28.37 -17.14
N ALA A 418 -29.63 27.89 -18.29
CA ALA A 418 -28.84 27.79 -19.52
C ALA A 418 -28.24 29.14 -19.99
N ASP A 419 -28.92 30.26 -19.69
CA ASP A 419 -28.46 31.63 -19.99
C ASP A 419 -27.46 32.19 -18.96
N ARG A 420 -27.04 31.36 -17.99
CA ARG A 420 -26.14 31.69 -16.87
C ARG A 420 -26.72 32.66 -15.84
N THR A 421 -28.03 32.91 -15.84
CA THR A 421 -28.67 33.59 -14.73
C THR A 421 -28.70 32.68 -13.51
N LEU A 422 -28.44 33.24 -12.32
CA LEU A 422 -28.41 32.48 -11.07
C LEU A 422 -29.81 31.94 -10.77
N LYS A 423 -29.93 30.62 -10.66
CA LYS A 423 -31.16 29.91 -10.32
C LYS A 423 -31.29 29.68 -8.83
N TYR A 424 -30.20 29.23 -8.20
CA TYR A 424 -30.17 28.86 -6.79
C TYR A 424 -28.74 28.92 -6.26
N GLN A 425 -28.57 29.28 -5.00
CA GLN A 425 -27.29 29.20 -4.30
C GLN A 425 -27.49 28.63 -2.91
N ASP A 426 -26.51 27.86 -2.46
CA ASP A 426 -26.49 27.25 -1.14
C ASP A 426 -25.06 27.14 -0.62
N ILE A 427 -24.90 27.31 0.69
CA ILE A 427 -23.63 27.15 1.40
C ILE A 427 -23.90 26.20 2.56
N LEU A 428 -23.34 25.00 2.45
CA LEU A 428 -23.42 24.00 3.51
C LEU A 428 -22.08 23.97 4.25
N SER A 429 -22.12 24.15 5.56
CA SER A 429 -20.94 24.01 6.42
C SER A 429 -21.15 22.88 7.43
N GLY A 430 -20.09 22.17 7.76
CA GLY A 430 -20.13 21.06 8.70
C GLY A 430 -18.88 20.96 9.54
N ASP A 431 -19.08 20.59 10.80
CA ASP A 431 -18.05 20.25 11.78
C ASP A 431 -18.25 18.76 12.11
N LEU A 432 -17.26 17.94 11.77
CA LEU A 432 -17.34 16.48 11.88
C LEU A 432 -16.24 15.93 12.83
N PRO A 433 -16.44 16.03 14.15
CA PRO A 433 -15.50 15.49 15.13
C PRO A 433 -15.69 13.97 15.27
N SER A 434 -14.58 13.25 15.43
CA SER A 434 -14.59 11.81 15.73
C SER A 434 -13.47 11.48 16.71
N ASN A 435 -13.86 10.93 17.86
CA ASN A 435 -12.96 10.57 18.95
C ASN A 435 -13.15 9.10 19.30
N ILE A 436 -12.05 8.35 19.33
CA ILE A 436 -12.06 6.92 19.66
C ILE A 436 -10.93 6.66 20.67
N ASP A 437 -11.23 5.94 21.74
CA ASP A 437 -10.28 5.54 22.77
C ASP A 437 -10.31 4.02 22.94
N ILE A 438 -9.23 3.35 22.57
CA ILE A 438 -9.14 1.90 22.55
C ILE A 438 -8.25 1.45 23.68
N TYR A 439 -8.79 0.57 24.52
CA TYR A 439 -8.06 -0.15 25.56
C TYR A 439 -8.07 -1.63 25.18
N ALA A 440 -6.90 -2.25 25.09
CA ALA A 440 -6.82 -3.67 24.78
C ALA A 440 -5.78 -4.35 25.67
N VAL A 441 -6.12 -5.55 26.14
CA VAL A 441 -5.20 -6.45 26.80
C VAL A 441 -5.24 -7.80 26.12
N LYS A 442 -4.07 -8.38 25.89
CA LYS A 442 -3.92 -9.66 25.21
C LYS A 442 -2.86 -10.50 25.88
N SER A 443 -3.08 -11.81 25.96
CA SER A 443 -2.03 -12.78 26.26
C SER A 443 -2.15 -13.98 25.35
N ASP A 444 -1.03 -14.37 24.75
CA ASP A 444 -0.95 -15.55 23.87
C ASP A 444 0.09 -16.53 24.43
N TYR A 445 -0.21 -17.82 24.32
CA TYR A 445 0.68 -18.92 24.68
C TYR A 445 0.89 -19.83 23.48
N THR A 446 2.15 -20.16 23.21
CA THR A 446 2.56 -21.08 22.13
C THR A 446 3.32 -22.26 22.72
N HIS A 447 2.97 -23.47 22.29
CA HIS A 447 3.60 -24.71 22.72
C HIS A 447 3.84 -25.64 21.51
N PRO A 448 5.09 -25.80 21.07
CA PRO A 448 5.47 -26.83 20.10
C PRO A 448 5.28 -28.23 20.70
N LEU A 449 4.59 -29.12 19.97
CA LEU A 449 4.36 -30.52 20.33
C LEU A 449 5.19 -31.41 19.38
N GLY A 450 6.51 -31.33 19.49
CA GLY A 450 7.45 -31.96 18.55
C GLY A 450 7.77 -31.08 17.35
N GLU A 451 8.22 -31.68 16.24
CA GLU A 451 8.64 -30.95 15.04
C GLU A 451 7.48 -30.54 14.12
N GLU A 452 6.39 -31.31 14.12
CA GLU A 452 5.28 -31.13 13.17
C GLU A 452 4.07 -30.39 13.74
N TRP A 453 3.88 -30.45 15.06
CA TRP A 453 2.67 -29.95 15.71
C TRP A 453 2.97 -28.75 16.60
N LYS A 454 2.04 -27.78 16.60
CA LYS A 454 2.12 -26.59 17.45
C LYS A 454 0.74 -26.26 17.98
N LEU A 455 0.63 -26.10 19.29
CA LEU A 455 -0.56 -25.63 19.98
C LEU A 455 -0.44 -24.13 20.25
N GLU A 456 -1.49 -23.37 19.91
CA GLU A 456 -1.60 -21.93 20.20
C GLU A 456 -2.93 -21.67 20.92
N THR A 457 -2.89 -20.90 22.01
CA THR A 457 -4.08 -20.45 22.75
C THR A 457 -3.86 -19.02 23.22
N GLY A 458 -4.94 -18.25 23.40
CA GLY A 458 -4.83 -16.86 23.81
C GLY A 458 -6.13 -16.31 24.37
N LEU A 459 -6.01 -15.21 25.10
CA LEU A 459 -7.10 -14.42 25.66
C LEU A 459 -6.92 -12.97 25.26
N LYS A 460 -8.00 -12.35 24.79
CA LYS A 460 -8.03 -10.93 24.46
C LYS A 460 -9.28 -10.28 25.05
N SER A 461 -9.12 -9.09 25.60
CA SER A 461 -10.21 -8.18 25.94
C SER A 461 -9.91 -6.81 25.35
N SER A 462 -10.91 -6.20 24.73
CA SER A 462 -10.79 -4.84 24.21
C SER A 462 -12.07 -4.05 24.47
N TYR A 463 -11.89 -2.77 24.78
CA TYR A 463 -12.94 -1.79 24.97
C TYR A 463 -12.63 -0.59 24.09
N THR A 464 -13.66 0.00 23.47
CA THR A 464 -13.53 1.10 22.50
C THR A 464 -14.63 2.12 22.71
#